data_AF-A0A0F9UTQ4-F1
#
_entry.id   AF-A0A0F9UTQ4-F1
#
_cell.length_a   1.000
_cell.length_b   1.000
_cell.length_c   1.000
_cell.angle_alpha   90.00
_cell.angle_beta   90.00
_cell.angle_gamma   90.00
#
_symmetry.space_group_name_H-M   'P 1'
#
loop_
_entity.id
_entity.type
_entity.pdbx_description
1 polymer ?
#
loop_
_entity_poly.entity_id
_entity_poly.type
_entity_poly.pdbx_seq_one_letter_code
_entity_poly.pdbx_strand_id
1 'polypeptide(L)'
;MVNPTEKDLTLYFRRNLIKDLKKIKGKHAPITEIVENIPRSFPVNSIYDMNEIFKNFYLLVVRNYSKKPKFKYFLAVSIANNSSDLLVHLARSSAIKYGLRLIQYSVYPKTLRIHLLSLKEIKNPSDYKSSVEVLKAISKEVRNKLVRLEKLVEDE
;
A
#
# COMPACT_ATOMS: atom_id res chain seq x y z
N MET A 1 -13.49 22.14 -13.77
CA MET A 1 -12.48 21.64 -12.82
C MET A 1 -11.25 21.23 -13.62
N VAL A 2 -10.08 21.80 -13.31
CA VAL A 2 -8.82 21.44 -13.99
C VAL A 2 -8.35 20.10 -13.43
N ASN A 3 -8.19 19.10 -14.29
CA ASN A 3 -7.65 17.81 -13.86
C ASN A 3 -6.18 18.00 -13.43
N PRO A 4 -5.80 17.58 -12.21
CA PRO A 4 -4.42 17.67 -11.74
C PRO A 4 -3.45 16.98 -12.70
N THR A 5 -2.33 17.63 -12.98
CA THR A 5 -1.28 17.05 -13.82
C THR A 5 -0.37 16.14 -13.00
N GLU A 6 0.41 15.28 -13.66
CA GLU A 6 1.48 14.50 -13.03
C GLU A 6 2.45 15.39 -12.21
N LYS A 7 2.73 16.60 -12.71
CA LYS A 7 3.59 17.56 -12.03
C LYS A 7 2.99 17.98 -10.69
N ASP A 8 1.68 18.22 -10.64
CA ASP A 8 0.98 18.65 -9.43
C ASP A 8 1.03 17.56 -8.35
N LEU A 9 0.79 16.30 -8.73
CA LEU A 9 0.88 15.17 -7.81
C LEU A 9 2.31 14.96 -7.30
N THR A 10 3.29 14.99 -8.19
CA THR A 10 4.72 14.85 -7.85
C THR A 10 5.16 15.95 -6.88
N LEU A 11 4.75 17.20 -7.16
CA LEU A 11 5.08 18.36 -6.35
C LEU A 11 4.41 18.28 -4.97
N TYR A 12 3.14 17.88 -4.94
CA TYR A 12 2.39 17.66 -3.70
C TYR A 12 3.12 16.68 -2.78
N PHE A 13 3.45 15.49 -3.26
CA PHE A 13 4.14 14.48 -2.44
C PHE A 13 5.54 14.93 -2.02
N ARG A 14 6.29 15.59 -2.91
CA ARG A 14 7.64 16.08 -2.58
C ARG A 14 7.62 17.15 -1.49
N ARG A 15 6.69 18.10 -1.55
CA ARG A 15 6.64 19.25 -0.64
C ARG A 15 5.95 18.94 0.69
N ASN A 16 4.87 18.16 0.68
CA ASN A 16 4.01 17.99 1.85
C ASN A 16 4.23 16.69 2.61
N LEU A 17 4.91 15.71 2.01
CA LEU A 17 5.08 14.38 2.62
C LEU A 17 6.55 13.99 2.62
N ILE A 18 7.12 13.70 1.45
CA ILE A 18 8.44 13.07 1.31
C ILE A 18 9.57 13.82 2.03
N LYS A 19 9.52 15.16 2.10
CA LYS A 19 10.57 15.97 2.75
C LYS A 19 10.84 15.54 4.19
N ASP A 20 9.80 15.15 4.91
CA ASP A 20 9.86 14.85 6.33
C ASP A 20 9.83 13.33 6.61
N LEU A 21 9.71 12.50 5.57
CA LEU A 21 9.64 11.05 5.70
C LEU A 21 11.00 10.36 5.53
N LYS A 22 11.26 9.37 6.38
CA LYS A 22 12.45 8.53 6.28
C LYS A 22 12.34 7.57 5.10
N LYS A 23 13.25 7.70 4.12
CA LYS A 23 13.37 6.74 3.03
C LYS A 23 13.92 5.39 3.54
N ILE A 24 13.22 4.30 3.21
CA ILE A 24 13.66 2.94 3.53
C ILE A 24 14.78 2.52 2.56
N LYS A 25 15.95 2.23 3.13
CA LYS A 25 17.16 1.86 2.39
C LYS A 25 17.09 0.42 1.88
N GLY A 26 17.76 0.16 0.76
CA GLY A 26 17.89 -1.18 0.16
C GLY A 26 17.33 -1.26 -1.25
N LYS A 27 17.67 -2.35 -1.94
CA LYS A 27 17.10 -2.67 -3.25
C LYS A 27 15.75 -3.35 -3.04
N HIS A 28 14.71 -2.70 -3.54
CA HIS A 28 13.34 -3.14 -3.43
C HIS A 28 12.98 -4.03 -4.63
N ALA A 29 12.27 -5.13 -4.38
CA ALA A 29 11.74 -5.95 -5.45
C ALA A 29 10.70 -5.16 -6.25
N PRO A 30 10.53 -5.40 -7.56
CA PRO A 30 9.43 -4.78 -8.28
C PRO A 30 8.08 -5.35 -7.80
N ILE A 31 7.03 -4.54 -7.89
CA ILE A 31 5.65 -5.03 -7.70
C ILE A 31 5.20 -5.62 -9.03
N THR A 32 4.64 -6.83 -9.03
CA THR A 32 4.13 -7.46 -10.25
C THR A 32 2.62 -7.53 -10.20
N GLU A 33 1.95 -7.15 -11.27
CA GLU A 33 0.49 -7.22 -11.41
C GLU A 33 0.12 -7.71 -12.81
N ILE A 34 -1.05 -8.34 -12.93
CA ILE A 34 -1.64 -8.65 -14.23
C ILE A 34 -2.40 -7.41 -14.69
N VAL A 35 -1.98 -6.82 -15.80
CA VAL A 35 -2.64 -5.68 -16.44
C VAL A 35 -3.01 -6.10 -17.85
N GLU A 36 -4.29 -6.04 -18.19
CA GLU A 36 -4.80 -6.48 -19.50
C GLU A 36 -4.36 -7.92 -19.83
N ASN A 37 -4.47 -8.83 -18.85
CA ASN A 37 -4.00 -10.23 -18.92
C ASN A 37 -2.49 -10.43 -19.15
N ILE A 38 -1.68 -9.37 -19.08
CA ILE A 38 -0.22 -9.44 -19.24
C ILE A 38 0.44 -9.18 -17.88
N PRO A 39 1.35 -10.06 -17.42
CA PRO A 39 2.19 -9.77 -16.26
C PRO A 39 3.05 -8.53 -16.52
N ARG A 40 2.84 -7.49 -15.73
CA ARG A 40 3.62 -6.25 -15.75
C ARG A 40 4.37 -6.11 -14.43
N SER A 41 5.67 -5.83 -14.56
CA SER A 41 6.54 -5.54 -13.43
C SER A 41 6.72 -4.04 -13.29
N PHE A 42 6.54 -3.55 -12.08
CA PHE A 42 6.60 -2.15 -11.71
C PHE A 42 7.78 -1.92 -10.76
N PRO A 43 8.92 -1.43 -11.26
CA PRO A 43 10.10 -1.20 -10.43
C PRO A 43 9.80 -0.20 -9.31
N VAL A 44 10.04 -0.60 -8.06
CA VAL A 44 9.91 0.28 -6.91
C VAL A 44 11.10 1.24 -6.87
N ASN A 45 10.83 2.54 -7.04
CA ASN A 45 11.86 3.57 -7.03
C ASN A 45 12.27 3.94 -5.59
N SER A 46 11.30 4.02 -4.69
CA SER A 46 11.52 4.37 -3.29
C SER A 46 10.32 3.99 -2.44
N ILE A 47 10.59 3.62 -1.20
CA ILE A 47 9.58 3.47 -0.15
C ILE A 47 9.94 4.43 0.97
N TYR A 48 8.95 5.14 1.49
CA TYR A 48 9.10 6.03 2.64
C TYR A 48 8.27 5.50 3.80
N ASP A 49 8.87 5.47 4.98
CA ASP A 49 8.21 5.12 6.22
C ASP A 49 7.35 6.29 6.69
N MET A 50 6.05 6.05 6.93
CA MET A 50 5.09 7.02 7.43
C MET A 50 4.64 6.76 8.87
N ASN A 51 5.31 5.85 9.59
CA ASN A 51 4.92 5.42 10.94
C ASN A 51 4.74 6.55 11.95
N GLU A 52 5.50 7.64 11.81
CA GLU A 52 5.39 8.83 12.66
C GLU A 52 4.10 9.63 12.44
N ILE A 53 3.50 9.52 11.24
CA ILE A 53 2.23 10.17 10.90
C ILE A 53 1.06 9.21 11.11
N PHE A 54 1.16 8.01 10.53
CA PHE A 54 0.17 6.95 10.64
C PHE A 54 0.88 5.60 10.88
N LYS A 55 0.52 4.93 11.97
CA LYS A 55 1.10 3.63 12.32
C LYS A 55 0.92 2.60 11.21
N ASN A 56 1.99 1.91 10.86
CA ASN A 56 2.09 0.87 9.82
C ASN A 56 1.88 1.36 8.39
N PHE A 57 1.98 2.68 8.13
CA PHE A 57 1.84 3.22 6.78
C PHE A 57 3.17 3.39 6.07
N TYR A 58 3.10 3.27 4.75
CA TYR A 58 4.21 3.49 3.84
C TYR A 58 3.74 4.25 2.61
N LEU A 59 4.63 5.08 2.05
CA LEU A 59 4.45 5.65 0.72
C LEU A 59 5.39 4.96 -0.25
N LEU A 60 4.83 4.25 -1.24
CA LEU A 60 5.58 3.59 -2.29
C LEU A 60 5.53 4.45 -3.55
N VAL A 61 6.71 4.77 -4.08
CA VAL A 61 6.87 5.44 -5.36
C VAL A 61 7.40 4.42 -6.35
N VAL A 62 6.64 4.20 -7.41
CA VAL A 62 6.83 3.08 -8.33
C VAL A 62 6.93 3.62 -9.75
N ARG A 63 7.82 3.05 -10.57
CA ARG A 63 7.92 3.41 -11.98
C ARG A 63 6.78 2.80 -12.77
N ASN A 64 6.16 3.61 -13.60
CA ASN A 64 5.06 3.16 -14.44
C ASN A 64 5.58 2.50 -15.72
N TYR A 65 5.05 1.33 -16.09
CA TYR A 65 5.44 0.65 -17.33
C TYR A 65 5.01 1.43 -18.58
N SER A 66 3.89 2.18 -18.51
CA SER A 66 3.41 3.01 -19.62
C SER A 66 4.23 4.28 -19.84
N LYS A 67 5.28 4.51 -19.04
CA LYS A 67 6.15 5.71 -19.03
C LYS A 67 5.45 7.05 -18.71
N LYS A 68 4.12 7.14 -18.78
CA LYS A 68 3.31 8.31 -18.44
C LYS A 68 2.10 7.92 -17.56
N PRO A 69 1.93 8.50 -16.36
CA PRO A 69 2.93 9.30 -15.65
C PRO A 69 4.20 8.48 -15.39
N LYS A 70 5.38 9.11 -15.26
CA LYS A 70 6.67 8.44 -14.99
C LYS A 70 6.62 7.66 -13.68
N PHE A 71 6.00 8.24 -12.67
CA PHE A 71 5.84 7.63 -11.35
C PHE A 71 4.38 7.47 -10.97
N LYS A 72 4.09 6.37 -10.29
CA LYS A 72 2.85 6.13 -9.56
C LYS A 72 3.14 6.18 -8.06
N TYR A 73 2.19 6.73 -7.32
CA TYR A 73 2.26 6.86 -5.87
C TYR A 73 1.21 5.97 -5.25
N PHE A 74 1.65 5.10 -4.35
CA PHE A 74 0.75 4.24 -3.58
C PHE A 74 0.91 4.53 -2.11
N LEU A 75 -0.20 4.83 -1.44
CA LEU A 75 -0.26 4.68 0.00
C LEU A 75 -0.49 3.21 0.32
N ALA A 76 0.27 2.71 1.27
CA ALA A 76 0.15 1.35 1.75
C ALA A 76 -0.03 1.34 3.27
N VAL A 77 -0.82 0.40 3.76
CA VAL A 77 -0.86 0.03 5.18
C VAL A 77 -0.47 -1.44 5.32
N SER A 78 0.41 -1.73 6.28
CA SER A 78 0.74 -3.11 6.65
C SER A 78 -0.37 -3.67 7.52
N ILE A 79 -1.14 -4.59 6.94
CA ILE A 79 -2.17 -5.36 7.63
C ILE A 79 -1.53 -6.35 8.59
N ALA A 80 -0.41 -6.96 8.16
CA ALA A 80 0.38 -7.86 8.99
C ALA A 80 1.87 -7.78 8.61
N ASN A 81 2.74 -7.87 9.62
CA ASN A 81 4.19 -7.82 9.43
C ASN A 81 4.76 -9.11 8.81
N ASN A 82 4.10 -10.24 9.07
CA ASN A 82 4.35 -11.50 8.42
C ASN A 82 3.04 -11.94 7.76
N SER A 83 3.06 -12.11 6.46
CA SER A 83 1.92 -12.56 5.69
C SER A 83 1.73 -14.07 5.83
N SER A 84 0.48 -14.52 5.79
CA SER A 84 0.07 -15.91 5.64
C SER A 84 -1.15 -15.99 4.72
N ASP A 85 -1.42 -17.19 4.18
CA ASP A 85 -2.57 -17.41 3.29
C ASP A 85 -3.90 -17.13 3.98
N LEU A 86 -4.01 -17.43 5.28
CA LEU A 86 -5.16 -17.09 6.10
C LEU A 86 -5.40 -15.57 6.14
N LEU A 87 -4.35 -14.78 6.40
CA LEU A 87 -4.46 -13.32 6.45
C LEU A 87 -4.82 -12.74 5.09
N VAL A 88 -4.26 -13.29 4.01
CA VAL A 88 -4.62 -12.93 2.63
C VAL A 88 -6.10 -13.19 2.40
N HIS A 89 -6.60 -14.38 2.77
CA HIS A 89 -8.00 -14.76 2.62
C HIS A 89 -8.93 -13.81 3.38
N LEU A 90 -8.63 -13.49 4.63
CA LEU A 90 -9.44 -12.61 5.48
C LEU A 90 -9.49 -11.17 4.95
N ALA A 91 -8.38 -10.69 4.41
CA ALA A 91 -8.27 -9.34 3.87
C ALA A 91 -8.86 -9.20 2.46
N ARG A 92 -8.95 -10.28 1.67
CA ARG A 92 -9.34 -10.25 0.26
C ARG A 92 -10.70 -9.59 0.02
N SER A 93 -11.75 -10.02 0.72
CA SER A 93 -13.09 -9.46 0.52
C SER A 93 -13.18 -7.98 0.91
N SER A 94 -12.51 -7.59 1.98
CA SER A 94 -12.42 -6.18 2.41
C SER A 94 -11.64 -5.33 1.40
N ALA A 95 -10.52 -5.85 0.86
CA ALA A 95 -9.73 -5.16 -0.14
C ALA A 95 -10.55 -4.89 -1.42
N ILE A 96 -11.31 -5.88 -1.90
CA ILE A 96 -12.20 -5.72 -3.04
C ILE A 96 -13.27 -4.64 -2.75
N LYS A 97 -13.97 -4.75 -1.61
CA LYS A 97 -14.98 -3.78 -1.16
C LYS A 97 -14.48 -2.34 -1.15
N TYR A 98 -13.24 -2.12 -0.72
CA TYR A 98 -12.63 -0.79 -0.62
C TYR A 98 -11.88 -0.34 -1.89
N GLY A 99 -11.85 -1.16 -2.94
CA GLY A 99 -11.09 -0.90 -4.16
C GLY A 99 -9.59 -0.72 -3.86
N LEU A 100 -9.04 -1.63 -3.05
CA LEU A 100 -7.64 -1.69 -2.63
C LEU A 100 -6.95 -2.88 -3.26
N ARG A 101 -5.64 -2.77 -3.46
CA ARG A 101 -4.80 -3.89 -3.89
C ARG A 101 -4.18 -4.54 -2.68
N LEU A 102 -4.10 -5.86 -2.68
CA LEU A 102 -3.47 -6.63 -1.62
C LEU A 102 -2.22 -7.30 -2.19
N ILE A 103 -1.06 -7.05 -1.58
CA ILE A 103 0.22 -7.66 -2.01
C ILE A 103 0.97 -8.23 -0.82
N GLN A 104 1.74 -9.28 -1.08
CA GLN A 104 2.72 -9.82 -0.17
C GLN A 104 4.08 -9.27 -0.57
N TYR A 105 4.66 -8.40 0.26
CA TYR A 105 5.81 -7.61 -0.15
C TYR A 105 6.80 -7.35 0.99
N SER A 106 8.10 -7.45 0.70
CA SER A 106 9.14 -7.13 1.67
C SER A 106 9.48 -5.64 1.63
N VAL A 107 8.87 -4.89 2.56
CA VAL A 107 9.16 -3.45 2.74
C VAL A 107 10.61 -3.23 3.16
N TYR A 108 11.14 -4.11 3.99
CA TYR A 108 12.52 -4.07 4.48
C TYR A 108 13.30 -5.23 3.85
N PRO A 109 13.96 -5.04 2.69
CA PRO A 109 14.52 -6.14 1.91
C PRO A 109 15.61 -6.95 2.65
N LYS A 110 16.16 -6.41 3.74
CA LYS A 110 17.17 -7.06 4.57
C LYS A 110 16.61 -8.00 5.65
N THR A 111 15.32 -7.92 5.97
CA THR A 111 14.75 -8.63 7.13
C THR A 111 14.11 -9.97 6.78
N LEU A 112 14.08 -10.34 5.49
CA LEU A 112 13.36 -11.52 4.95
C LEU A 112 11.85 -11.57 5.28
N ARG A 113 11.31 -10.55 5.96
CA ARG A 113 9.90 -10.47 6.31
C ARG A 113 9.09 -10.04 5.10
N ILE A 114 8.03 -10.78 4.84
CA ILE A 114 7.05 -10.49 3.81
C ILE A 114 5.82 -9.95 4.51
N HIS A 115 5.56 -8.65 4.34
CA HIS A 115 4.37 -8.00 4.89
C HIS A 115 3.16 -8.30 4.02
N LEU A 116 1.99 -8.36 4.63
CA LEU A 116 0.73 -8.23 3.91
C LEU A 116 0.37 -6.75 3.84
N LEU A 117 0.50 -6.15 2.66
CA LEU A 117 0.21 -4.74 2.43
C LEU A 117 -1.10 -4.58 1.69
N SER A 118 -1.90 -3.61 2.12
CA SER A 118 -3.03 -3.09 1.34
C SER A 118 -2.67 -1.73 0.76
N LEU A 119 -2.91 -1.52 -0.53
CA LEU A 119 -2.46 -0.36 -1.29
C LEU A 119 -3.62 0.38 -1.94
N LYS A 120 -3.50 1.71 -1.93
CA LYS A 120 -4.34 2.64 -2.71
C LYS A 120 -3.45 3.49 -3.60
N GLU A 121 -3.71 3.45 -4.91
CA GLU A 121 -3.07 4.35 -5.88
C GLU A 121 -3.65 5.76 -5.70
N ILE A 122 -2.78 6.75 -5.52
CA ILE A 122 -3.17 8.16 -5.45
C ILE A 122 -2.97 8.77 -6.83
N LYS A 123 -4.06 9.13 -7.48
CA LYS A 123 -4.05 9.77 -8.81
C LYS A 123 -4.09 11.28 -8.70
N ASN A 124 -4.77 11.81 -7.68
CA ASN A 124 -4.88 13.25 -7.41
C ASN A 124 -4.54 13.57 -5.95
N PRO A 125 -3.97 14.76 -5.66
CA PRO A 125 -3.73 15.18 -4.29
C PRO A 125 -4.97 15.20 -3.39
N SER A 126 -6.15 15.52 -3.97
CA SER A 126 -7.44 15.52 -3.26
C SER A 126 -7.82 14.16 -2.70
N ASP A 127 -7.33 13.08 -3.31
CA ASP A 127 -7.70 11.70 -2.95
C ASP A 127 -6.88 11.19 -1.75
N TYR A 128 -5.88 11.95 -1.30
CA TYR A 128 -4.97 11.53 -0.23
C TYR A 128 -5.74 11.23 1.07
N LYS A 129 -6.57 12.17 1.53
CA LYS A 129 -7.28 12.05 2.81
C LYS A 129 -8.26 10.88 2.81
N SER A 130 -9.06 10.75 1.75
CA SER A 130 -10.01 9.62 1.62
C SER A 130 -9.28 8.29 1.53
N SER A 131 -8.13 8.24 0.86
CA SER A 131 -7.31 7.03 0.76
C SER A 131 -6.74 6.58 2.10
N VAL A 132 -6.30 7.52 2.95
CA VAL A 132 -5.86 7.20 4.33
C VAL A 132 -7.00 6.58 5.13
N GLU A 133 -8.20 7.15 5.08
CA GLU A 133 -9.35 6.65 5.83
C GLU A 133 -9.78 5.25 5.37
N VAL A 134 -9.77 5.00 4.07
CA VAL A 134 -10.06 3.67 3.51
C VAL A 134 -9.01 2.64 3.95
N LEU A 135 -7.73 3.00 3.99
CA LEU A 135 -6.64 2.11 4.46
C LEU A 135 -6.73 1.83 5.97
N LYS A 136 -7.15 2.80 6.78
CA LYS A 136 -7.45 2.57 8.21
C LYS A 136 -8.64 1.63 8.37
N ALA A 137 -9.69 1.81 7.56
CA ALA A 137 -10.90 1.01 7.61
C ALA A 137 -10.64 -0.48 7.34
N ILE A 138 -9.86 -0.81 6.30
CA ILE A 138 -9.50 -2.21 6.04
C ILE A 138 -8.70 -2.83 7.19
N SER A 139 -7.76 -2.08 7.79
CA SER A 139 -6.95 -2.58 8.91
C SER A 139 -7.83 -2.94 10.11
N LYS A 140 -8.82 -2.08 10.41
CA LYS A 140 -9.81 -2.33 11.46
C LYS A 140 -10.71 -3.54 11.13
N GLU A 141 -11.19 -3.62 9.89
CA GLU A 141 -12.08 -4.71 9.46
C GLU A 141 -11.38 -6.07 9.53
N VAL A 142 -10.13 -6.17 9.04
CA VAL A 142 -9.36 -7.42 9.11
C VAL A 142 -9.06 -7.80 10.56
N ARG A 143 -8.70 -6.85 11.42
CA ARG A 143 -8.49 -7.12 12.85
C ARG A 143 -9.76 -7.65 13.52
N ASN A 144 -10.92 -7.08 13.22
CA ASN A 144 -12.20 -7.56 13.75
C ASN A 144 -12.52 -8.98 13.28
N LYS A 145 -12.21 -9.32 12.02
CA LYS A 145 -12.37 -10.70 11.52
C LYS A 145 -11.46 -11.69 12.26
N LEU A 146 -10.21 -11.30 12.55
CA LEU A 146 -9.29 -12.13 13.33
C LEU A 146 -9.78 -12.39 14.75
N VAL A 147 -10.24 -11.34 15.46
CA VAL A 147 -10.79 -11.49 16.81
C VAL A 147 -12.02 -12.40 16.83
N ARG A 148 -12.86 -12.36 15.78
CA ARG A 148 -14.00 -13.27 15.67
C ARG A 148 -13.58 -14.72 15.46
N LEU A 149 -12.53 -14.96 14.67
CA LEU A 149 -11.98 -16.29 14.47
C LEU A 149 -11.37 -16.85 15.75
N GLU A 150 -10.64 -16.03 16.50
CA GLU A 150 -10.07 -16.41 17.80
C GLU A 150 -11.15 -16.90 18.76
N LYS A 151 -12.25 -16.16 18.90
CA LYS A 151 -13.39 -16.56 19.74
C LYS A 151 -14.04 -17.89 19.31
N LEU A 152 -14.19 -18.10 17.99
CA LEU A 152 -14.75 -19.36 17.49
C LEU A 152 -13.89 -20.57 17.81
N VAL A 153 -12.57 -20.39 17.92
CA VAL A 153 -11.63 -21.45 18.29
C VAL A 153 -11.58 -21.67 19.81
N GLU A 154 -11.80 -20.62 20.62
CA GLU A 154 -11.85 -20.72 22.08
C GLU A 154 -13.16 -21.32 22.61
N ASP A 155 -14.26 -21.18 21.85
CA ASP A 155 -15.58 -21.73 22.18
C ASP A 155 -15.78 -23.20 21.71
N GLU A 156 -14.77 -23.83 21.08
CA GLU A 156 -14.70 -25.26 20.71
C GLU A 156 -13.93 -26.10 21.75
#